data_AF-A0AB73BJW6-F1
#
_entry.id   AF-A0AB73BJW6-F1
#
_cell.length_a   1.000
_cell.length_b   1.000
_cell.length_c   1.000
_cell.angle_alpha   90.00
_cell.angle_beta   90.00
_cell.angle_gamma   90.00
#
_symmetry.space_group_name_H-M   'P 1'
#
loop_
_entity.id
_entity.type
_entity.pdbx_description
1 polymer ?
#
loop_
_entity_poly.entity_id
_entity_poly.type
_entity_poly.pdbx_seq_one_letter_code
_entity_poly.pdbx_strand_id
1 'polypeptide(L)' 'MHYFDSHVSSSTKNRLVKKISALISKEFKCNNDFISIALHAEQPKNWQQRVYNKHIIQQKHKLIKKPNY' A
#
# COMPACT_ATOMS: atom_id res chain seq x y z
N MET A 1 -4.37 -16.71 -6.86
CA MET A 1 -4.05 -15.49 -6.09
C MET A 1 -3.00 -14.72 -6.86
N HIS A 2 -3.33 -13.58 -7.48
CA HIS A 2 -2.33 -12.74 -8.15
C HIS A 2 -1.60 -11.93 -7.07
N TYR A 3 -0.42 -12.41 -6.66
CA TYR A 3 0.54 -11.57 -5.98
C TYR A 3 0.93 -10.43 -6.94
N PHE A 4 1.24 -9.25 -6.40
CA PHE A 4 1.58 -8.04 -7.16
C PHE A 4 2.93 -8.17 -7.91
N ASP A 5 3.02 -9.14 -8.81
CA ASP A 5 4.19 -9.43 -9.65
C ASP A 5 4.22 -8.54 -10.91
N SER A 6 3.32 -7.55 -10.98
CA SER A 6 3.27 -6.64 -12.10
C SER A 6 4.13 -5.42 -11.83
N HIS A 7 5.13 -5.23 -12.69
CA HIS A 7 5.88 -3.99 -12.81
C HIS A 7 4.88 -2.83 -13.01
N VAL A 8 4.59 -2.07 -11.94
CA VAL A 8 3.67 -0.94 -12.00
C VAL A 8 4.33 0.17 -12.80
N SER A 9 3.78 0.48 -13.98
CA SER A 9 4.29 1.53 -14.85
C SER A 9 4.34 2.89 -14.14
N SER A 10 5.27 3.75 -14.53
CA SER A 10 5.38 5.11 -13.97
C SER A 10 4.08 5.91 -14.12
N SER A 11 3.37 5.75 -15.24
CA SER A 11 2.05 6.37 -15.45
C SER A 11 1.00 5.88 -14.44
N THR A 12 1.03 4.59 -14.10
CA THR A 12 0.15 4.02 -13.07
C THR A 12 0.55 4.51 -11.68
N LYS A 13 1.85 4.59 -11.37
CA LYS A 13 2.35 5.16 -10.11
C LYS A 13 1.86 6.59 -9.92
N ASN A 14 1.98 7.46 -10.93
CA ASN A 14 1.53 8.85 -10.87
C ASN A 14 0.01 8.95 -10.64
N ARG A 15 -0.78 8.09 -11.32
CA ARG A 15 -2.23 8.04 -11.11
C ARG A 15 -2.60 7.58 -9.70
N LEU A 16 -1.86 6.61 -9.14
CA LEU A 16 -2.06 6.15 -7.76
C LEU A 16 -1.72 7.25 -6.76
N VAL A 17 -0.57 7.91 -6.91
CA VAL A 17 -0.15 9.03 -6.05
C VAL A 17 -1.23 10.12 -6.03
N LYS A 18 -1.68 10.59 -7.21
CA LYS A 18 -2.71 11.62 -7.28
C LYS A 18 -4.00 11.23 -6.55
N LYS A 19 -4.46 9.97 -6.73
CA LYS A 19 -5.71 9.49 -6.11
C LYS A 19 -5.57 9.30 -4.60
N ILE A 20 -4.49 8.68 -4.14
CA ILE A 20 -4.26 8.40 -2.72
C ILE A 20 -4.01 9.70 -1.96
N SER A 21 -3.17 10.59 -2.47
CA SER A 21 -2.90 11.88 -1.82
C SER A 21 -4.18 12.72 -1.69
N ALA A 22 -5.02 12.78 -2.73
CA ALA A 22 -6.30 13.48 -2.66
C ALA A 22 -7.25 12.90 -1.60
N LEU A 23 -7.31 11.56 -1.48
CA LEU A 23 -8.13 10.90 -0.47
C LEU A 23 -7.62 11.22 0.95
N ILE A 24 -6.32 11.05 1.19
CA ILE A 24 -5.72 11.32 2.50
C ILE A 24 -5.83 12.79 2.87
N SER A 25 -5.54 13.70 1.94
CA SER A 25 -5.68 15.15 2.14
C SER A 25 -7.11 15.53 2.55
N LYS A 26 -8.12 14.96 1.89
CA LYS A 26 -9.53 15.21 2.22
C LYS A 26 -9.90 14.71 3.62
N GLU A 27 -9.60 13.46 3.94
CA GLU A 27 -10.02 12.85 5.20
C GLU A 27 -9.24 13.40 6.41
N PHE A 28 -7.95 13.70 6.24
CA PHE A 28 -7.08 14.22 7.30
C PHE A 28 -6.97 15.75 7.30
N LYS A 29 -7.65 16.45 6.38
CA LYS A 29 -7.60 17.91 6.22
C LYS A 29 -6.17 18.46 6.14
N CYS A 30 -5.28 17.76 5.46
CA CYS A 30 -3.87 18.13 5.33
C CYS A 30 -3.51 18.51 3.89
N ASN A 31 -2.45 19.30 3.72
CA ASN A 31 -1.93 19.61 2.39
C ASN A 31 -1.21 18.38 1.80
N ASN A 32 -1.36 18.16 0.49
CA ASN A 32 -0.68 17.13 -0.28
C ASN A 32 0.84 17.16 -0.11
N ASP A 33 1.43 18.32 0.12
CA ASP A 33 2.89 18.47 0.29
C ASP A 33 3.43 17.74 1.54
N PHE A 34 2.57 17.44 2.51
CA PHE A 34 2.92 16.64 3.69
C PHE A 34 2.73 15.12 3.49
N ILE A 35 2.26 14.69 2.32
CA ILE A 35 1.93 13.29 2.04
C ILE A 35 3.06 12.64 1.23
N SER A 36 3.76 11.69 1.85
CA SER A 36 4.75 10.85 1.18
C SER A 36 4.25 9.43 1.01
N ILE A 37 4.41 8.85 -0.20
CA ILE A 37 3.90 7.52 -0.54
C ILE A 37 5.05 6.66 -1.09
N ALA A 38 5.31 5.53 -0.44
CA ALA A 38 6.22 4.50 -0.95
C ALA A 38 5.42 3.34 -1.55
N LEU A 39 5.83 2.87 -2.72
CA LEU A 39 5.24 1.71 -3.39
C LEU A 39 6.33 0.68 -3.71
N HIS A 40 6.24 -0.48 -3.10
CA HIS A 40 7.17 -1.59 -3.29
C HIS A 40 6.41 -2.80 -3.85
N ALA A 41 6.85 -3.30 -4.99
CA ALA A 41 6.42 -4.61 -5.47
C ALA A 41 7.20 -5.68 -4.71
N GLU A 42 6.54 -6.77 -4.33
CA GLU A 42 7.19 -7.89 -3.66
C GLU A 42 6.98 -9.18 -4.43
N GLN A 43 8.03 -9.98 -4.47
CA GLN A 43 8.01 -11.25 -5.16
C GLN A 43 7.15 -12.26 -4.38
N PRO A 44 6.36 -13.12 -5.05
CA PRO A 44 5.44 -14.04 -4.38
C PRO A 44 6.14 -14.89 -3.32
N LYS A 45 7.34 -15.40 -3.61
CA LYS A 45 8.17 -16.20 -2.70
C LYS A 45 8.54 -15.47 -1.40
N ASN A 46 8.61 -14.14 -1.43
CA ASN A 46 8.99 -13.32 -0.28
C ASN A 46 7.77 -12.79 0.48
N TRP A 47 6.57 -12.86 -0.10
CA TRP A 47 5.36 -12.24 0.44
C TRP A 47 5.06 -12.69 1.87
N GLN A 48 5.15 -13.99 2.14
CA GLN A 48 4.86 -14.57 3.45
C GLN A 48 5.72 -13.95 4.55
N GLN A 49 7.04 -13.90 4.33
CA GLN A 49 7.98 -13.43 5.33
C GLN A 49 8.01 -11.90 5.42
N ARG A 50 8.07 -11.22 4.27
CA ARG A 50 8.28 -9.77 4.22
C ARG A 50 7.02 -8.96 4.45
N VAL A 51 5.86 -9.47 4.06
CA VAL A 51 4.59 -8.74 4.14
C VAL A 51 3.62 -9.39 5.12
N TYR A 52 3.24 -10.65 4.90
CA TYR A 52 2.16 -11.27 5.68
C TYR A 52 2.52 -11.37 7.17
N ASN A 53 3.64 -11.99 7.51
CA ASN A 53 4.02 -12.14 8.92
C ASN A 53 4.29 -10.77 9.58
N LYS A 54 5.07 -9.91 8.93
CA LYS A 54 5.56 -8.65 9.50
C LYS A 54 4.51 -7.53 9.58
N HIS A 55 3.75 -7.34 8.50
CA HIS A 55 2.84 -6.19 8.37
C HIS A 55 1.37 -6.56 8.58
N ILE A 56 1.01 -7.84 8.48
CA ILE A 56 -0.37 -8.30 8.64
C ILE A 56 -0.57 -9.01 9.97
N ILE A 57 0.13 -10.11 10.23
CA ILE A 57 -0.05 -10.90 11.46
C ILE A 57 0.41 -10.12 12.70
N GLN A 58 1.65 -9.65 12.71
CA GLN A 58 2.20 -8.93 13.86
C GLN A 58 1.46 -7.61 14.16
N GLN A 59 0.82 -7.01 13.16
CA GLN A 59 0.13 -5.73 13.28
C GLN A 59 -1.39 -5.86 13.14
N LYS A 60 -1.95 -7.06 13.27
CA LYS A 60 -3.37 -7.37 13.00
C LYS A 60 -4.35 -6.45 13.74
N HIS A 61 -3.99 -6.04 14.96
CA HIS A 61 -4.80 -5.16 15.80
C HIS A 61 -4.85 -3.70 15.30
N LYS A 62 -3.85 -3.26 14.51
CA LYS A 62 -3.78 -1.91 13.93
C LYS A 62 -4.46 -1.82 12.55
N LEU A 63 -4.83 -2.96 11.97
CA LEU A 63 -5.41 -2.99 10.63
C LEU A 63 -6.85 -2.46 10.65
N ILE A 64 -7.07 -1.32 10.00
CA ILE A 64 -8.41 -0.78 9.71
C ILE A 64 -9.20 -1.66 8.73
N LYS A 65 -8.50 -2.42 7.88
CA LYS A 65 -9.06 -3.44 6.98
C LYS A 65 -8.26 -4.73 7.14
N LYS A 66 -8.94 -5.79 7.59
CA LYS A 66 -8.33 -7.11 7.80
C LYS A 66 -8.37 -7.96 6.52
N PRO A 67 -7.36 -8.81 6.25
CA PRO A 67 -7.44 -9.80 5.19
C PRO A 67 -8.55 -10.82 5.48
N ASN A 68 -9.17 -11.36 4.43
CA ASN A 68 -10.22 -12.37 4.49
C ASN A 68 -9.82 -13.69 3.81
N TYR A 69 -8.52 -13.85 3.52
CA TYR A 69 -7.92 -15.04 2.96
C TYR A 69 -7.18 -15.83 4.02
#